data_AF-A0A2M8EHI7-F1
#
_entry.id   AF-A0A2M8EHI7-F1
#
_cell.length_a   1.000
_cell.length_b   1.000
_cell.length_c   1.000
_cell.angle_alpha   90.00
_cell.angle_beta   90.00
_cell.angle_gamma   90.00
#
_symmetry.space_group_name_H-M   'P 1'
#
loop_
_entity.id
_entity.type
_entity.pdbx_description
1 polymer ?
#
loop_
_entity_poly.entity_id
_entity_poly.type
_entity_poly.pdbx_seq_one_letter_code
_entity_poly.pdbx_strand_id
1 'polypeptide(L)'
;MTNESNSPFGGFALNQLTRSSEARPQRFNPRPPGILQSGSATNAVLDFLAARPGRFMTTAQIIWGTGRTNKSVDWGLRMLRSLNMLELRRDEQSGRNWLYCLKPDHIKKP
;
A
#
# COMPACT_ATOMS: atom_id res chain seq x y z
N MET A 1 54.14 -5.49 43.95
CA MET A 1 52.87 -4.75 43.85
C MET A 1 52.83 -4.01 42.51
N THR A 2 51.62 -3.80 42.01
CA THR A 2 51.18 -3.48 40.64
C THR A 2 51.38 -2.02 40.19
N ASN A 3 51.45 -1.82 38.87
CA ASN A 3 50.65 -0.90 38.03
C ASN A 3 51.48 -0.43 36.82
N GLU A 4 51.29 -1.00 35.63
CA GLU A 4 50.24 -0.63 34.65
C GLU A 4 50.19 0.88 34.37
N SER A 5 51.14 1.37 33.57
CA SER A 5 51.00 2.65 32.85
C SER A 5 50.32 2.38 31.51
N ASN A 6 49.00 2.39 31.56
CA ASN A 6 48.09 2.31 30.43
C ASN A 6 48.19 3.59 29.60
N SER A 7 48.69 3.52 28.37
CA SER A 7 48.75 4.64 27.43
C SER A 7 47.40 4.76 26.70
N PRO A 8 46.62 5.84 26.86
CA PRO A 8 45.21 5.85 26.45
C PRO A 8 44.95 6.24 24.99
N PHE A 9 45.97 6.52 24.16
CA PHE A 9 45.77 7.01 22.79
C PHE A 9 46.67 6.31 21.78
N GLY A 10 46.55 4.99 21.70
CA GLY A 10 47.10 4.16 20.63
C GLY A 10 46.09 3.93 19.50
N GLY A 11 46.40 4.45 18.32
CA GLY A 11 46.02 3.85 17.03
C GLY A 11 44.54 3.83 16.63
N PHE A 12 44.06 4.92 16.02
CA PHE A 12 42.89 4.87 15.14
C PHE A 12 43.27 4.15 13.84
N ALA A 13 43.35 2.81 13.89
CA ALA A 13 43.42 1.99 12.69
C ALA A 13 42.05 2.02 12.00
N LEU A 14 42.04 2.63 10.81
CA LEU A 14 40.93 2.72 9.88
C LEU A 14 40.56 1.32 9.37
N ASN A 15 39.78 0.54 10.13
CA ASN A 15 39.25 -0.74 9.66
C ASN A 15 37.90 -0.52 8.97
N GLN A 16 37.96 -0.01 7.73
CA GLN A 16 36.85 -0.05 6.78
C GLN A 16 37.01 -1.27 5.85
N LEU A 17 35.87 -1.84 5.45
CA LEU A 17 35.68 -2.89 4.44
C LEU A 17 36.15 -4.27 4.92
N THR A 18 35.28 -5.12 5.48
CA THR A 18 34.38 -5.94 4.68
C THR A 18 33.08 -6.29 5.44
N ARG A 19 32.00 -5.50 5.27
CA ARG A 19 30.66 -6.11 5.36
C ARG A 19 30.43 -6.78 4.01
N SER A 20 30.83 -8.04 3.92
CA SER A 20 30.36 -8.93 2.85
C SER A 20 28.84 -8.80 2.82
N SER A 21 28.31 -8.26 1.74
CA SER A 21 26.89 -8.31 1.43
C SER A 21 26.53 -9.78 1.19
N GLU A 22 26.40 -10.55 2.27
CA GLU A 22 25.68 -11.82 2.20
C GLU A 22 24.32 -11.47 1.63
N ALA A 23 24.09 -11.86 0.38
CA ALA A 23 22.81 -11.76 -0.27
C ALA A 23 21.84 -12.54 0.62
N ARG A 24 21.06 -11.82 1.43
CA ARG A 24 20.00 -12.44 2.23
C ARG A 24 19.18 -13.26 1.25
N PRO A 25 18.93 -14.55 1.52
CA PRO A 25 18.13 -15.37 0.62
C PRO A 25 16.86 -14.60 0.30
N GLN A 26 16.62 -14.38 -0.99
CA GLN A 26 15.47 -13.63 -1.47
C GLN A 26 14.25 -14.34 -0.89
N ARG A 27 13.62 -13.74 0.13
CA ARG A 27 12.45 -14.34 0.77
C ARG A 27 11.42 -14.51 -0.33
N PHE A 28 11.06 -15.75 -0.66
CA PHE A 28 9.97 -16.03 -1.58
C PHE A 28 8.75 -15.33 -1.01
N ASN A 29 8.30 -14.28 -1.69
CA ASN A 29 7.07 -13.60 -1.34
C ASN A 29 5.96 -14.31 -2.11
N PRO A 30 5.17 -15.21 -1.46
CA PRO A 30 4.05 -15.86 -2.13
C PRO A 30 2.96 -14.87 -2.56
N ARG A 31 3.09 -13.58 -2.18
CA ARG A 31 2.14 -12.51 -2.44
C ARG A 31 2.88 -11.30 -3.03
N PRO A 32 3.27 -11.37 -4.31
CA PRO A 32 3.90 -10.25 -4.99
C PRO A 32 3.08 -8.96 -4.79
N PRO A 33 3.73 -7.82 -4.51
CA PRO A 33 3.04 -6.55 -4.40
C PRO A 33 2.28 -6.26 -5.71
N GLY A 34 1.00 -5.92 -5.60
CA GLY A 34 0.14 -5.60 -6.75
C GLY A 34 -0.89 -6.66 -7.14
N ILE A 35 -0.84 -7.87 -6.57
CA ILE A 35 -1.86 -8.90 -6.85
C ILE A 35 -3.10 -8.68 -5.97
N LEU A 36 -4.23 -8.40 -6.62
CA LEU A 36 -5.55 -8.39 -5.99
C LEU A 36 -5.89 -9.80 -5.49
N GLN A 37 -6.06 -9.95 -4.17
CA GLN A 37 -6.50 -11.21 -3.58
C GLN A 37 -8.02 -11.30 -3.57
N SER A 38 -8.55 -12.41 -4.08
CA SER A 38 -9.98 -12.72 -3.97
C SER A 38 -10.42 -12.72 -2.50
N GLY A 39 -11.55 -12.08 -2.19
CA GLY A 39 -12.06 -11.93 -0.82
C GLY A 39 -11.38 -10.85 0.04
N SER A 40 -10.35 -10.18 -0.47
CA SER A 40 -9.74 -9.03 0.21
C SER A 40 -10.68 -7.81 0.22
N ALA A 41 -10.41 -6.86 1.13
CA ALA A 41 -11.14 -5.60 1.14
C ALA A 41 -11.02 -4.84 -0.19
N THR A 42 -9.85 -4.88 -0.84
CA THR A 42 -9.64 -4.28 -2.16
C THR A 42 -10.52 -4.93 -3.22
N ASN A 43 -10.66 -6.26 -3.19
CA ASN A 43 -11.55 -6.98 -4.11
C ASN A 43 -13.02 -6.62 -3.87
N ALA A 44 -13.45 -6.56 -2.61
CA ALA A 44 -14.83 -6.16 -2.29
C ALA A 44 -15.14 -4.72 -2.76
N VAL A 45 -14.19 -3.79 -2.62
CA VAL A 45 -14.32 -2.42 -3.15
C VAL A 45 -14.37 -2.42 -4.67
N LEU A 46 -13.53 -3.21 -5.33
CA LEU A 46 -13.52 -3.34 -6.78
C LEU A 46 -14.84 -3.92 -7.29
N ASP A 47 -15.33 -5.00 -6.71
CA ASP A 47 -16.60 -5.64 -7.06
C ASP A 47 -17.78 -4.67 -6.86
N PHE A 48 -17.77 -3.92 -5.75
CA PHE A 48 -18.81 -2.92 -5.47
C PHE A 48 -18.87 -1.80 -6.52
N LEU A 49 -17.71 -1.32 -6.97
CA LEU A 49 -17.61 -0.29 -8.01
C LEU A 49 -17.87 -0.85 -9.41
N ALA A 50 -17.41 -2.08 -9.69
CA ALA A 50 -17.64 -2.78 -10.95
C ALA A 50 -19.12 -3.09 -11.17
N ALA A 51 -19.88 -3.37 -10.10
CA ALA A 51 -21.33 -3.51 -10.15
C ALA A 51 -22.07 -2.19 -10.49
N ARG A 52 -21.38 -1.05 -10.47
CA ARG A 52 -21.95 0.29 -10.72
C ARG A 52 -21.05 1.10 -11.66
N PRO A 53 -20.87 0.62 -12.90
CA PRO A 53 -19.95 1.26 -13.84
C PRO A 53 -20.37 2.71 -14.12
N GLY A 54 -19.41 3.61 -14.18
CA GLY A 54 -19.64 5.03 -14.48
C GLY A 54 -20.28 5.84 -13.33
N ARG A 55 -20.53 5.24 -12.16
CA ARG A 55 -21.12 5.95 -11.02
C ARG A 55 -20.05 6.36 -10.00
N PHE A 56 -20.01 7.64 -9.72
CA PHE A 56 -19.19 8.22 -8.66
C PHE A 56 -19.75 7.87 -7.28
N MET A 57 -18.89 7.33 -6.41
CA MET A 57 -19.23 6.89 -5.06
C MET A 57 -18.35 7.57 -4.02
N THR A 58 -18.92 7.96 -2.88
CA THR A 58 -18.14 8.45 -1.74
C THR A 58 -17.55 7.30 -0.94
N THR A 59 -16.49 7.56 -0.16
CA THR A 59 -15.93 6.55 0.77
C THR A 59 -16.99 6.00 1.72
N ALA A 60 -17.92 6.83 2.21
CA ALA A 60 -18.99 6.41 3.10
C ALA A 60 -19.96 5.42 2.43
N GLN A 61 -20.34 5.67 1.17
CA GLN A 61 -21.18 4.75 0.40
C GLN A 61 -20.48 3.42 0.14
N ILE A 62 -19.17 3.45 -0.14
CA ILE A 62 -18.38 2.23 -0.36
C ILE A 62 -18.24 1.43 0.94
N ILE A 63 -17.99 2.09 2.07
CA ILE A 63 -17.97 1.45 3.39
C ILE A 63 -19.30 0.76 3.67
N TRP A 64 -20.41 1.49 3.49
CA TRP A 64 -21.75 0.96 3.75
C TRP A 64 -22.10 -0.20 2.81
N GLY A 65 -21.75 -0.07 1.52
CA GLY A 65 -22.04 -1.09 0.52
C GLY A 65 -21.15 -2.34 0.56
N THR A 66 -19.93 -2.23 1.11
CA THR A 66 -19.01 -3.37 1.25
C THR A 66 -19.07 -4.01 2.65
N GLY A 67 -19.63 -3.32 3.65
CA GLY A 67 -19.64 -3.76 5.04
C GLY A 67 -18.25 -3.85 5.68
N ARG A 68 -17.24 -3.22 5.08
CA ARG A 68 -15.84 -3.25 5.54
C ARG A 68 -15.51 -2.04 6.40
N THR A 69 -14.44 -2.15 7.18
CA THR A 69 -13.98 -1.03 8.01
C THR A 69 -13.44 0.11 7.16
N ASN A 70 -13.53 1.34 7.67
CA ASN A 70 -13.01 2.52 7.00
C ASN A 70 -11.53 2.38 6.59
N LYS A 71 -10.67 1.87 7.49
CA LYS A 71 -9.24 1.65 7.21
C LYS A 71 -9.02 0.64 6.07
N SER A 72 -9.80 -0.44 6.03
CA SER A 72 -9.70 -1.44 4.97
C SER A 72 -10.11 -0.87 3.61
N VAL A 73 -11.16 -0.05 3.59
CA VAL A 73 -11.64 0.63 2.37
C VAL A 73 -10.64 1.69 1.91
N ASP A 74 -10.11 2.52 2.81
CA ASP A 74 -9.09 3.53 2.49
C ASP A 74 -7.85 2.91 1.87
N TRP A 75 -7.36 1.81 2.46
CA TRP A 75 -6.23 1.07 1.89
C TRP A 75 -6.55 0.47 0.52
N GLY A 76 -7.75 -0.10 0.36
CA GLY A 76 -8.21 -0.63 -0.92
C GLY A 76 -8.31 0.45 -2.01
N LEU A 77 -8.87 1.61 -1.69
CA LEU A 77 -8.95 2.76 -2.60
C LEU A 77 -7.56 3.30 -2.96
N ARG A 78 -6.65 3.41 -1.98
CA ARG A 78 -5.25 3.81 -2.22
C ARG A 78 -4.55 2.83 -3.15
N MET A 79 -4.75 1.53 -2.96
CA MET A 79 -4.19 0.48 -3.82
C MET A 79 -4.76 0.56 -5.24
N LEU A 80 -6.08 0.60 -5.41
CA LEU A 80 -6.71 0.72 -6.73
C LEU A 80 -6.31 2.01 -7.46
N ARG A 81 -6.10 3.10 -6.73
CA ARG A 81 -5.55 4.34 -7.26
C ARG A 81 -4.09 4.17 -7.71
N SER A 82 -3.26 3.45 -6.95
CA SER A 82 -1.87 3.16 -7.35
C SER A 82 -1.79 2.29 -8.61
N LEU A 83 -2.80 1.45 -8.83
CA LEU A 83 -2.98 0.66 -10.05
C LEU A 83 -3.63 1.47 -11.19
N ASN A 84 -3.91 2.76 -10.99
CA ASN A 84 -4.55 3.66 -11.94
C ASN A 84 -5.94 3.21 -12.44
N MET A 85 -6.63 2.37 -11.66
CA MET A 85 -7.93 1.78 -12.03
C MET A 85 -9.13 2.69 -11.73
N LEU A 86 -8.93 3.70 -10.87
CA LEU A 86 -9.98 4.61 -10.42
C LEU A 86 -9.84 5.99 -11.03
N GLU A 87 -10.98 6.63 -11.26
CA GLU A 87 -11.11 8.06 -11.50
C GLU A 87 -11.52 8.75 -10.20
N LEU A 88 -10.85 9.85 -9.86
CA LEU A 88 -11.13 10.66 -8.68
C LEU A 88 -11.73 11.99 -9.11
N ARG A 89 -12.86 12.34 -8.52
CA ARG A 89 -13.51 13.65 -8.68
C ARG A 89 -13.74 14.28 -7.31
N ARG A 90 -13.61 15.60 -7.20
CA ARG A 90 -14.06 16.27 -5.97
C ARG A 90 -15.58 16.36 -5.97
N ASP A 91 -16.18 16.08 -4.82
CA ASP A 91 -17.59 16.32 -4.62
C ASP A 91 -17.87 17.83 -4.59
N GLU A 92 -18.66 18.32 -5.54
CA GLU A 92 -19.03 19.75 -5.65
C GLU A 92 -19.99 20.17 -4.53
N GLN A 93 -20.80 19.25 -4.00
CA GLN A 93 -21.74 19.57 -2.92
C GLN A 93 -21.06 19.67 -1.56
N SER A 94 -20.21 18.69 -1.24
CA SER A 94 -19.55 18.66 0.07
C SER A 94 -18.24 19.45 0.11
N GLY A 95 -17.54 19.58 -1.03
CA GLY A 95 -16.23 20.22 -1.16
C GLY A 95 -15.07 19.52 -0.42
N ARG A 96 -15.38 18.62 0.53
CA ARG A 96 -14.43 17.92 1.41
C ARG A 96 -14.21 16.46 1.00
N ASN A 97 -15.17 15.87 0.30
CA ASN A 97 -15.16 14.45 -0.03
C ASN A 97 -14.66 14.20 -1.45
N TRP A 98 -13.94 13.08 -1.60
CA TRP A 98 -13.58 12.54 -2.90
C TRP A 98 -14.61 11.52 -3.35
N LEU A 99 -14.93 11.60 -4.64
CA LEU A 99 -15.76 10.66 -5.36
C LEU A 99 -14.87 9.73 -6.17
N TYR A 100 -15.15 8.43 -6.09
CA TYR A 100 -14.41 7.37 -6.75
C TYR A 100 -15.30 6.68 -7.77
N CYS A 101 -14.80 6.55 -9.01
CA CYS A 101 -15.45 5.77 -10.06
C CYS A 101 -14.43 4.78 -10.63
N LEU A 102 -14.89 3.58 -11.01
CA LEU A 102 -14.05 2.65 -11.75
C LEU A 102 -13.91 3.14 -13.20
N LYS A 103 -12.70 3.11 -13.74
CA LYS A 103 -12.48 3.43 -15.15
C LYS A 103 -13.07 2.34 -16.05
N PRO A 104 -13.60 2.72 -17.22
CA PRO A 104 -14.24 1.77 -18.14
C PRO A 104 -13.29 0.67 -18.63
N ASP A 105 -11.99 0.97 -18.74
CA ASP A 105 -10.95 0.03 -19.21
C ASP A 105 -10.78 -1.21 -18.32
N HIS A 106 -11.25 -1.13 -17.07
CA HIS A 106 -11.08 -2.19 -16.07
C HIS A 106 -12.40 -2.87 -15.68
N ILE A 107 -13.50 -2.56 -16.36
CA ILE A 107 -14.74 -3.31 -16.21
C ILE A 107 -14.56 -4.64 -16.93
N LYS A 108 -14.54 -5.75 -16.19
CA LYS A 108 -14.60 -7.08 -16.81
C LYS A 108 -15.93 -7.18 -17.54
N LYS A 109 -15.87 -7.24 -18.88
CA LYS A 109 -17.02 -7.55 -19.74
C LYS A 109 -17.56 -8.93 -19.30
N PRO A 110 -18.87 -9.08 -19.08
CA PRO A 110 -19.46 -10.36 -18.73
C PRO A 110 -19.20 -11.43 -19.80
#